data_AF-A0A0G0K0U7-F1
#
_entry.id   AF-A0A0G0K0U7-F1
#
_cell.length_a   1.000
_cell.length_b   1.000
_cell.length_c   1.000
_cell.angle_alpha   90.00
_cell.angle_beta   90.00
_cell.angle_gamma   90.00
#
_symmetry.space_group_name_H-M   'P 1'
#
loop_
_entity.id
_entity.type
_entity.pdbx_description
1 polymer ?
#
loop_
_entity_poly.entity_id
_entity_poly.type
_entity_poly.pdbx_seq_one_letter_code
_entity_poly.pdbx_strand_id
1 'polypeptide(L)'
;MKKGIRNLLGKLRPRETVDATASTDKPEGKLTEVQKAEKTYEDAKKAKDEAWHHYSKLLSEDEACISANKASSETWQEYEKAFNESKMGRKAFDDGPGKELHDKWQNLYDVRKGAEKAFNEGSGKELHDKWRNLYGISDKAEKALKQARANSGS
;
A
#
# COMPACT_ATOMS: atom_id res chain seq x y z
N MET A 1 45.14 62.55 -30.22
CA MET A 1 44.51 61.25 -29.87
C MET A 1 44.67 60.32 -31.07
N LYS A 2 45.34 59.18 -30.84
CA LYS A 2 46.01 58.39 -31.88
C LYS A 2 45.06 57.38 -32.55
N LYS A 3 45.26 57.26 -33.87
CA LYS A 3 44.72 56.30 -34.83
C LYS A 3 45.00 54.83 -34.45
N GLY A 4 44.10 53.92 -34.86
CA GLY A 4 44.50 52.60 -35.38
C GLY A 4 44.27 51.37 -34.49
N ILE A 5 43.04 50.89 -34.37
CA ILE A 5 42.78 49.48 -34.06
C ILE A 5 42.80 48.72 -35.38
N ARG A 6 44.01 48.34 -35.81
CA ARG A 6 44.21 47.36 -36.89
C ARG A 6 45.60 46.75 -36.76
N ASN A 7 45.75 45.83 -35.81
CA ASN A 7 46.71 44.72 -35.84
C ASN A 7 46.68 44.03 -34.49
N LEU A 8 46.03 42.87 -34.39
CA LEU A 8 46.43 41.80 -33.48
C LEU A 8 45.81 40.45 -33.95
N LEU A 9 45.61 40.33 -35.27
CA LEU A 9 45.22 39.10 -35.97
C LEU A 9 46.48 38.37 -36.49
N GLY A 10 47.45 38.16 -35.60
CA GLY A 10 48.72 37.59 -36.06
C GLY A 10 49.72 37.40 -34.94
N LYS A 11 49.45 36.41 -34.07
CA LYS A 11 50.44 35.60 -33.34
C LYS A 11 49.68 34.63 -32.43
N LEU A 12 49.40 33.42 -32.92
CA LEU A 12 49.76 32.15 -32.30
C LEU A 12 49.26 31.02 -33.22
N ARG A 13 50.17 30.10 -33.54
CA ARG A 13 50.09 29.08 -34.60
C ARG A 13 49.22 27.87 -34.19
N PRO A 14 48.82 27.00 -35.14
CA PRO A 14 47.80 25.98 -34.92
C PRO A 14 48.39 24.77 -34.18
N ARG A 15 47.60 24.17 -33.29
CA ARG A 15 47.89 22.86 -32.71
C ARG A 15 46.59 22.10 -32.46
N GLU A 16 46.46 21.02 -33.21
CA GLU A 16 45.76 19.76 -32.93
C GLU A 16 44.26 19.82 -32.59
N THR A 17 43.49 19.23 -33.51
CA THR A 17 42.16 18.63 -33.36
C THR A 17 41.69 18.44 -31.92
N VAL A 18 40.67 19.20 -31.54
CA VAL A 18 39.62 18.69 -30.66
C VAL A 18 38.34 18.82 -31.45
N ASP A 19 38.07 17.77 -32.21
CA ASP A 19 36.73 17.44 -32.66
C ASP A 19 35.83 17.51 -31.42
N ALA A 20 34.78 18.30 -31.48
CA ALA A 20 33.78 18.42 -30.42
C ALA A 20 32.99 17.10 -30.38
N THR A 21 33.65 16.04 -29.93
CA THR A 21 33.02 14.76 -29.65
C THR A 21 32.27 14.89 -28.33
N ALA A 22 30.98 14.62 -28.42
CA ALA A 22 30.11 14.25 -27.31
C ALA A 22 29.90 15.28 -26.20
N SER A 23 29.01 16.24 -26.43
CA SER A 23 27.87 16.34 -25.52
C SER A 23 26.67 15.72 -26.21
N THR A 24 26.59 14.39 -26.12
CA THR A 24 25.29 13.76 -26.08
C THR A 24 24.58 14.36 -24.88
N ASP A 25 23.62 15.24 -25.14
CA ASP A 25 22.49 15.41 -24.24
C ASP A 25 22.12 14.00 -23.77
N LYS A 26 22.34 13.71 -22.48
CA LYS A 26 21.82 12.47 -21.90
C LYS A 26 20.33 12.51 -22.23
N PRO A 27 19.80 11.59 -23.06
CA PRO A 27 18.37 11.51 -23.18
C PRO A 27 17.89 11.22 -21.75
N GLU A 28 17.12 12.13 -21.17
CA GLU A 28 16.30 11.78 -20.01
C GLU A 28 15.52 10.55 -20.45
N GLY A 29 15.98 9.39 -19.98
CA GLY A 29 15.60 8.10 -20.54
C GLY A 29 14.10 7.97 -20.38
N LYS A 30 13.37 7.95 -21.51
CA LYS A 30 11.94 7.63 -21.50
C LYS A 30 11.80 6.31 -20.77
N LEU A 31 11.18 6.33 -19.59
CA LEU A 31 10.88 5.13 -18.82
C LEU A 31 10.16 4.13 -19.72
N THR A 32 10.58 2.86 -19.68
CA THR A 32 9.87 1.79 -20.37
C THR A 32 8.43 1.69 -19.86
N GLU A 33 7.54 1.09 -20.64
CA GLU A 33 6.14 0.92 -20.22
C GLU A 33 6.04 0.14 -18.89
N VAL A 34 6.93 -0.84 -18.68
CA VAL A 34 7.06 -1.58 -17.43
C VAL A 34 7.46 -0.67 -16.27
N GLN A 35 8.48 0.19 -16.45
CA GLN A 35 8.94 1.11 -15.41
C GLN A 35 7.88 2.16 -15.04
N LYS A 36 7.09 2.63 -16.03
CA LYS A 36 5.95 3.54 -15.76
C LYS A 36 4.84 2.85 -14.97
N ALA A 37 4.53 1.60 -15.33
CA ALA A 37 3.53 0.80 -14.63
C ALA A 37 3.98 0.46 -13.19
N GLU A 38 5.27 0.16 -13.00
CA GLU A 38 5.84 -0.14 -11.68
C GLU A 38 5.81 1.08 -10.77
N LYS A 39 6.21 2.25 -11.26
CA LYS A 39 6.10 3.49 -10.49
C LYS A 39 4.65 3.79 -10.10
N THR A 40 3.72 3.64 -11.05
CA THR A 40 2.28 3.87 -10.80
C THR A 40 1.72 2.92 -9.73
N TYR A 41 2.13 1.65 -9.77
CA TYR A 41 1.75 0.66 -8.76
C TYR A 41 2.32 1.00 -7.37
N GLU A 42 3.61 1.33 -7.28
CA GLU A 42 4.22 1.68 -5.98
C GLU A 42 3.65 2.97 -5.39
N ASP A 43 3.40 3.99 -6.21
CA ASP A 43 2.75 5.24 -5.78
C ASP A 43 1.32 4.95 -5.26
N ALA A 44 0.54 4.15 -5.99
CA ALA A 44 -0.82 3.78 -5.57
C ALA A 44 -0.83 2.91 -4.31
N LYS A 45 0.12 1.98 -4.18
CA LYS A 45 0.29 1.12 -3.01
C LYS A 45 0.64 1.94 -1.78
N LYS A 46 1.61 2.86 -1.90
CA LYS A 46 2.00 3.75 -0.80
C LYS A 46 0.82 4.60 -0.33
N ALA A 47 0.08 5.23 -1.25
CA ALA A 47 -1.08 6.04 -0.89
C ALA A 47 -2.18 5.20 -0.19
N LYS A 48 -2.43 3.98 -0.67
CA LYS A 48 -3.37 3.03 -0.04
C LYS A 48 -2.91 2.64 1.36
N ASP A 49 -1.63 2.33 1.56
CA ASP A 49 -1.08 1.90 2.84
C ASP A 49 -1.10 3.06 3.86
N GLU A 50 -0.83 4.29 3.44
CA GLU A 50 -0.99 5.49 4.27
C GLU A 50 -2.45 5.72 4.68
N ALA A 51 -3.40 5.58 3.75
CA ALA A 51 -4.83 5.70 4.06
C ALA A 51 -5.30 4.59 5.02
N TRP A 52 -4.82 3.36 4.83
CA TRP A 52 -5.07 2.24 5.73
C TRP A 52 -4.55 2.52 7.14
N HIS A 53 -3.33 3.08 7.24
CA HIS A 53 -2.72 3.40 8.52
C HIS A 53 -3.56 4.43 9.31
N HIS A 54 -3.97 5.52 8.66
CA HIS A 54 -4.81 6.54 9.30
C HIS A 54 -6.18 6.00 9.71
N TYR A 55 -6.82 5.24 8.83
CA TYR A 55 -8.10 4.58 9.13
C TYR A 55 -7.96 3.62 10.33
N SER A 56 -6.94 2.76 10.32
CA SER A 56 -6.72 1.74 11.35
C SER A 56 -6.41 2.36 12.71
N LYS A 57 -5.66 3.47 12.72
CA LYS A 57 -5.40 4.23 13.94
C LYS A 57 -6.70 4.73 14.55
N LEU A 58 -7.55 5.39 13.75
CA LEU A 58 -8.83 5.90 14.23
C LEU A 58 -9.75 4.78 14.72
N LEU A 59 -9.79 3.64 14.01
CA LEU A 59 -10.55 2.47 14.44
C LEU A 59 -10.03 1.91 15.78
N SER A 60 -8.72 1.94 16.01
CA SER A 60 -8.10 1.47 17.26
C SER A 60 -8.33 2.38 18.46
N GLU A 61 -8.80 3.60 18.22
CA GLU A 61 -9.12 4.60 19.25
C GLU A 61 -10.63 4.65 19.55
N ASP A 62 -11.47 3.98 18.77
CA ASP A 62 -12.92 3.94 18.97
C ASP A 62 -13.31 3.01 20.11
N GLU A 63 -13.89 3.57 21.19
CA GLU A 63 -14.19 2.84 22.43
C GLU A 63 -15.16 1.66 22.22
N ALA A 64 -16.15 1.80 21.33
CA ALA A 64 -17.11 0.74 21.04
C ALA A 64 -16.43 -0.41 20.28
N CYS A 65 -15.60 -0.11 19.29
CA CYS A 65 -14.80 -1.10 18.57
C CYS A 65 -13.80 -1.79 19.51
N ILE A 66 -13.09 -1.04 20.36
CA ILE A 66 -12.15 -1.58 21.35
C ILE A 66 -12.86 -2.56 22.28
N SER A 67 -13.98 -2.13 22.88
CA SER A 67 -14.71 -2.92 23.88
C SER A 67 -15.28 -4.21 23.26
N ALA A 68 -15.89 -4.12 22.08
CA ALA A 68 -16.43 -5.29 21.39
C ALA A 68 -15.33 -6.24 20.90
N ASN A 69 -14.21 -5.70 20.39
CA ASN A 69 -13.07 -6.50 19.98
C ASN A 69 -12.44 -7.24 21.17
N LYS A 70 -12.29 -6.57 22.32
CA LYS A 70 -11.78 -7.18 23.54
C LYS A 70 -12.69 -8.34 23.99
N ALA A 71 -13.99 -8.12 24.11
CA ALA A 71 -14.94 -9.14 24.56
C ALA A 71 -14.96 -10.38 23.64
N SER A 72 -14.98 -10.18 22.32
CA SER A 72 -14.90 -11.29 21.35
C SER A 72 -13.56 -12.02 21.41
N SER A 73 -12.45 -11.31 21.58
CA SER A 73 -11.11 -11.92 21.64
C SER A 73 -10.88 -12.73 22.92
N GLU A 74 -11.34 -12.24 24.07
CA GLU A 74 -11.27 -12.97 25.34
C GLU A 74 -12.09 -14.27 25.26
N THR A 75 -13.32 -14.20 24.71
CA THR A 75 -14.16 -15.40 24.54
C THR A 75 -13.55 -16.38 23.54
N TRP A 76 -12.89 -15.90 22.48
CA TRP A 76 -12.14 -16.75 21.56
C TRP A 76 -10.99 -17.48 22.26
N GLN A 77 -10.24 -16.78 23.11
CA GLN A 77 -9.14 -17.39 23.88
C GLN A 77 -9.65 -18.45 24.86
N GLU A 78 -10.78 -18.21 25.52
CA GLU A 78 -11.45 -19.21 26.36
C GLU A 78 -11.86 -20.44 25.55
N TYR A 79 -12.49 -20.23 24.39
CA TYR A 79 -12.88 -21.30 23.46
C TYR A 79 -11.66 -22.11 22.98
N GLU A 80 -10.60 -21.44 22.51
CA GLU A 80 -9.37 -22.10 22.03
C GLU A 80 -8.67 -22.87 23.14
N LYS A 81 -8.62 -22.33 24.36
CA LYS A 81 -8.07 -23.03 25.52
C LYS A 81 -8.87 -24.31 25.81
N ALA A 82 -10.20 -24.21 25.90
CA ALA A 82 -11.07 -25.35 26.15
C ALA A 82 -10.96 -26.41 25.03
N PHE A 83 -10.85 -25.99 23.78
CA PHE A 83 -10.61 -26.88 22.64
C PHE A 83 -9.29 -27.65 22.81
N ASN A 84 -8.19 -26.93 23.08
CA ASN A 84 -6.87 -27.53 23.23
C ASN A 84 -6.79 -28.49 24.44
N GLU A 85 -7.50 -28.20 25.53
CA GLU A 85 -7.58 -29.06 26.72
C GLU A 85 -8.44 -30.31 26.48
N SER A 86 -9.47 -30.23 25.62
CA SER A 86 -10.40 -31.33 25.35
C SER A 86 -9.74 -32.52 24.64
N LYS A 87 -8.70 -32.26 23.83
CA LYS A 87 -8.09 -33.24 22.89
C LYS A 87 -9.09 -33.88 21.91
N MET A 88 -10.26 -33.27 21.74
CA MET A 88 -11.30 -33.72 20.81
C MET A 88 -11.02 -33.18 19.40
N GLY A 89 -11.60 -33.81 18.39
CA GLY A 89 -11.67 -33.18 17.06
C GLY A 89 -12.57 -31.94 17.10
N ARG A 90 -12.21 -30.89 16.35
CA ARG A 90 -12.91 -29.58 16.34
C ARG A 90 -14.43 -29.71 16.21
N LYS A 91 -14.89 -30.49 15.23
CA LYS A 91 -16.33 -30.74 15.03
C LYS A 91 -17.02 -31.38 16.25
N ALA A 92 -16.41 -32.39 16.87
CA ALA A 92 -16.98 -33.04 18.04
C ALA A 92 -16.95 -32.15 19.29
N PHE A 93 -15.98 -31.24 19.37
CA PHE A 93 -15.93 -30.19 20.38
C PHE A 93 -17.04 -29.16 20.15
N ASP A 94 -17.16 -28.63 18.94
CA ASP A 94 -18.16 -27.62 18.55
C ASP A 94 -19.60 -28.13 18.66
N ASP A 95 -19.85 -29.40 18.33
CA ASP A 95 -21.16 -30.04 18.46
C ASP A 95 -21.47 -30.44 19.93
N GLY A 96 -20.48 -30.37 20.82
CA GLY A 96 -20.57 -30.82 22.22
C GLY A 96 -20.14 -29.73 23.20
N PRO A 97 -19.08 -29.96 24.00
CA PRO A 97 -18.71 -29.07 25.11
C PRO A 97 -18.26 -27.66 24.68
N GLY A 98 -17.87 -27.48 23.41
CA GLY A 98 -17.46 -26.20 22.84
C GLY A 98 -18.61 -25.34 22.31
N LYS A 99 -19.81 -25.91 22.14
CA LYS A 99 -20.94 -25.25 21.48
C LYS A 99 -21.30 -23.92 22.12
N GLU A 100 -21.45 -23.89 23.44
CA GLU A 100 -21.86 -22.68 24.16
C GLU A 100 -20.80 -21.57 24.06
N LEU A 101 -19.53 -21.93 24.17
CA LEU A 101 -18.41 -20.98 24.01
C LEU A 101 -18.32 -20.45 22.58
N HIS A 102 -18.52 -21.32 21.58
CA HIS A 102 -18.56 -20.94 20.18
C HIS A 102 -19.74 -20.00 19.89
N ASP A 103 -20.94 -20.32 20.35
CA ASP A 103 -22.15 -19.49 20.18
C ASP A 103 -21.98 -18.12 20.86
N LYS A 104 -21.42 -18.09 22.07
CA LYS A 104 -21.08 -16.84 22.77
C LYS A 104 -20.06 -16.02 22.00
N TRP A 105 -18.99 -16.65 21.51
CA TRP A 105 -17.98 -16.00 20.69
C TRP A 105 -18.61 -15.42 19.42
N GLN A 106 -19.46 -16.19 18.72
CA GLN A 106 -20.12 -15.75 17.49
C GLN A 106 -21.01 -14.52 17.74
N ASN A 107 -21.81 -14.52 18.80
CA ASN A 107 -22.62 -13.35 19.17
C ASN A 107 -21.75 -12.11 19.43
N LEU A 108 -20.63 -12.26 20.14
CA LEU A 108 -19.71 -11.15 20.41
C LEU A 108 -18.96 -10.71 19.15
N TYR A 109 -18.64 -11.64 18.25
CA TYR A 109 -18.08 -11.35 16.95
C TYR A 109 -19.05 -10.53 16.10
N ASP A 110 -20.34 -10.87 16.11
CA ASP A 110 -21.37 -10.11 15.40
C ASP A 110 -21.53 -8.69 15.98
N VAL A 111 -21.48 -8.55 17.31
CA VAL A 111 -21.45 -7.23 17.98
C VAL A 111 -20.23 -6.42 17.55
N ARG A 112 -19.04 -7.04 17.49
CA ARG A 112 -17.82 -6.41 16.97
C ARG A 112 -18.00 -5.96 15.53
N LYS A 113 -18.53 -6.81 14.64
CA LYS A 113 -18.81 -6.43 13.24
C LYS A 113 -19.83 -5.30 13.14
N GLY A 114 -20.82 -5.26 14.04
CA GLY A 114 -21.77 -4.16 14.17
C GLY A 114 -21.10 -2.85 14.57
N ALA A 115 -20.21 -2.87 15.56
CA ALA A 115 -19.44 -1.69 15.98
C ALA A 115 -18.52 -1.17 14.87
N GLU A 116 -17.76 -2.06 14.21
CA GLU A 116 -16.92 -1.70 13.06
C GLU A 116 -17.75 -1.09 11.91
N LYS A 117 -18.95 -1.64 11.65
CA LYS A 117 -19.86 -1.08 10.64
C LYS A 117 -20.34 0.31 11.02
N ALA A 118 -20.79 0.51 12.25
CA ALA A 118 -21.25 1.81 12.74
C ALA A 118 -20.12 2.86 12.67
N PHE A 119 -18.90 2.48 13.04
CA PHE A 119 -17.71 3.32 12.87
C PHE A 119 -17.48 3.70 11.40
N ASN A 120 -17.55 2.72 10.48
CA ASN A 120 -17.36 2.93 9.05
C ASN A 120 -18.45 3.76 8.38
N GLU A 121 -19.65 3.81 8.96
CA GLU A 121 -20.76 4.65 8.50
C GLU A 121 -20.73 6.04 9.16
N GLY A 122 -20.07 6.17 10.32
CA GLY A 122 -19.88 7.41 11.07
C GLY A 122 -18.44 7.95 10.98
N SER A 123 -17.76 7.99 12.13
CA SER A 123 -16.46 8.66 12.32
C SER A 123 -15.35 8.19 11.39
N GLY A 124 -15.39 6.92 10.94
CA GLY A 124 -14.39 6.33 10.05
C GLY A 124 -14.70 6.47 8.56
N LYS A 125 -15.89 6.97 8.18
CA LYS A 125 -16.43 6.87 6.83
C LYS A 125 -15.50 7.42 5.75
N GLU A 126 -15.03 8.66 5.92
CA GLU A 126 -14.22 9.32 4.89
C GLU A 126 -12.89 8.59 4.66
N LEU A 127 -12.19 8.22 5.73
CA LEU A 127 -10.91 7.50 5.66
C LEU A 127 -11.09 6.08 5.11
N HIS A 128 -12.17 5.39 5.52
CA HIS A 128 -12.50 4.05 5.03
C HIS A 128 -12.82 4.07 3.53
N ASP A 129 -13.64 5.03 3.07
CA ASP A 129 -13.99 5.19 1.65
C ASP A 129 -12.75 5.58 0.81
N LYS A 130 -11.90 6.48 1.33
CA LYS A 130 -10.63 6.83 0.70
C LYS A 130 -9.72 5.62 0.56
N TRP A 131 -9.53 4.85 1.62
CA TRP A 131 -8.74 3.62 1.60
C TRP A 131 -9.30 2.62 0.59
N ARG A 132 -10.62 2.37 0.58
CA ARG A 132 -11.24 1.44 -0.38
C ARG A 132 -11.07 1.89 -1.82
N ASN A 133 -11.18 3.19 -2.11
CA ASN A 133 -10.94 3.71 -3.45
C ASN A 133 -9.48 3.50 -3.87
N LEU A 134 -8.52 3.82 -2.99
CA LEU A 134 -7.09 3.62 -3.25
C LEU A 134 -6.71 2.15 -3.39
N TYR A 135 -7.39 1.25 -2.66
CA TYR A 135 -7.25 -0.20 -2.84
C TYR A 135 -7.65 -0.60 -4.27
N GLY A 136 -8.80 -0.12 -4.76
CA GLY A 136 -9.24 -0.37 -6.13
C GLY A 136 -8.29 0.19 -7.20
N ILE A 137 -7.65 1.34 -6.93
CA ILE A 137 -6.63 1.91 -7.81
C ILE A 137 -5.35 1.07 -7.80
N SER A 138 -4.89 0.65 -6.62
CA SER A 138 -3.70 -0.19 -6.45
C SER A 138 -3.86 -1.55 -7.14
N ASP A 139 -5.02 -2.20 -7.02
CA ASP A 139 -5.32 -3.47 -7.72
C ASP A 139 -5.31 -3.31 -9.25
N LYS A 140 -5.89 -2.23 -9.77
CA LYS A 140 -5.85 -1.92 -11.21
C LYS A 140 -4.42 -1.67 -11.69
N ALA A 141 -3.61 -0.95 -10.91
CA ALA A 141 -2.21 -0.70 -11.24
C ALA A 141 -1.37 -1.99 -11.19
N GLU A 142 -1.64 -2.88 -10.24
CA GLU A 142 -0.99 -4.20 -10.16
C GLU A 142 -1.29 -5.06 -11.40
N LYS A 143 -2.56 -5.09 -11.83
CA LYS A 143 -2.97 -5.80 -13.05
C LYS A 143 -2.29 -5.23 -14.29
N ALA A 144 -2.22 -3.90 -14.41
CA ALA A 144 -1.52 -3.24 -15.51
C ALA A 144 0.00 -3.55 -15.51
N LEU A 145 0.63 -3.58 -14.34
CA LEU A 145 2.04 -3.97 -14.20
C LEU A 145 2.27 -5.42 -14.64
N LYS A 146 1.41 -6.36 -14.22
CA LYS A 146 1.48 -7.77 -14.65
C LYS A 146 1.36 -7.90 -16.17
N GLN A 147 0.45 -7.15 -16.79
CA GLN A 147 0.28 -7.14 -18.25
C GLN A 147 1.48 -6.53 -18.98
N ALA A 148 2.00 -5.39 -18.49
CA ALA A 148 3.20 -4.77 -19.08
C ALA A 148 4.41 -5.70 -19.02
N ARG A 149 4.60 -6.42 -17.90
CA ARG A 149 5.66 -7.43 -17.75
C ARG A 149 5.48 -8.59 -18.74
N ALA A 150 4.25 -9.11 -18.89
CA ALA A 150 3.95 -10.17 -19.85
C ALA A 150 4.26 -9.76 -21.30
N ASN A 151 3.90 -8.53 -21.68
CA ASN A 151 4.14 -8.00 -23.03
C ASN A 151 5.62 -7.68 -23.30
N SER A 152 6.43 -7.45 -22.27
CA SER A 152 7.87 -7.18 -22.40
C SER A 152 8.75 -8.44 -22.54
N GLY A 153 8.17 -9.63 -22.33
CA GLY A 153 8.86 -10.92 -22.44
C GLY A 153 8.47 -11.73 -23.68
N SER A 154 7.73 -11.13 -24.63
CA SER A 154 7.39 -11.72 -25.94
C SER A 154 8.29 -11.20 -27.05
#